data_AF-A0A3L9Y6F0-F1
#
_entry.id   AF-A0A3L9Y6F0-F1
#
_cell.length_a   1.000
_cell.length_b   1.000
_cell.length_c   1.000
_cell.angle_alpha   90.00
_cell.angle_beta   90.00
_cell.angle_gamma   90.00
#
_symmetry.space_group_name_H-M   'P 1'
#
loop_
_entity.id
_entity.type
_entity.pdbx_description
1 polymer ?
#
loop_
_entity_poly.entity_id
_entity_poly.type
_entity_poly.pdbx_seq_one_letter_code
_entity_poly.pdbx_strand_id
1 'polypeptide(L)'
;MPKDASTSGLTAPRIGGASRPGLCTDCGVSRMGDGKACGRACQFIAPDYPALEQAAHGRETIPDQGEEHFFGVTQTMMRARLEPAAPGAQWTGITTTLAAELLRAGAVDAVLSVAPDPTDRWKPMPVIVTDPDEMAQCRGMRMGYGPTVALVEPAAAAGHKRIALVGIPCQVYALRALEAELGFERIYVIGTPCSDNTTTENFHIFLALLDEKPETVSYLEFRADYKVELRFDDGRPTRVVPFLSLPISRLPADFFPMTCKTCVDYTNRLADITVGYMGGDGDQWLIVRNDRGAEMLALLEGRLQTRPLTDKGKRDGAVKGFLANTERAAGGMPLRSMPDWLRPVVSFLQPRIGPRGLEFARARVEMKAIETVLHLRRAHGAKMKNMVPEHVWRVAARYGLTPKEGEQRDMD
;
A
#
# COMPACT_ATOMS: atom_id res chain seq x y z
N MET A 1 13.97 2.54 40.19
CA MET A 1 13.88 1.91 38.87
C MET A 1 13.22 0.55 39.02
N PRO A 2 11.97 0.34 38.59
CA PRO A 2 11.41 -0.99 38.54
C PRO A 2 12.00 -1.73 37.34
N LYS A 3 12.74 -2.81 37.63
CA LYS A 3 13.18 -3.84 36.68
C LYS A 3 12.00 -4.75 36.34
N ASP A 4 11.03 -4.24 35.57
CA ASP A 4 9.98 -5.04 34.93
C ASP A 4 9.71 -4.51 33.52
N ALA A 5 10.78 -4.22 32.79
CA ALA A 5 10.70 -3.99 31.35
C ALA A 5 10.68 -5.36 30.67
N SER A 6 9.52 -5.72 30.13
CA SER A 6 9.32 -6.80 29.17
C SER A 6 10.60 -7.08 28.36
N THR A 7 11.14 -8.29 28.49
CA THR A 7 12.29 -8.81 27.74
C THR A 7 11.98 -9.04 26.25
N SER A 8 10.80 -8.66 25.75
CA SER A 8 10.49 -8.67 24.32
C SER A 8 10.96 -7.37 23.68
N GLY A 9 11.79 -7.48 22.64
CA GLY A 9 12.16 -6.36 21.78
C GLY A 9 11.03 -5.92 20.84
N LEU A 10 9.77 -6.17 21.18
CA LEU A 10 8.59 -5.66 20.51
C LEU A 10 7.68 -5.02 21.55
N THR A 11 7.26 -3.79 21.29
CA THR A 11 6.35 -3.05 22.17
C THR A 11 5.19 -2.48 21.37
N ALA A 12 3.98 -2.49 21.95
CA ALA A 12 2.79 -1.86 21.40
C ALA A 12 2.44 -0.64 22.27
N PRO A 13 3.05 0.54 22.05
CA PRO A 13 2.77 1.71 22.86
C PRO A 13 1.30 2.13 22.70
N ARG A 14 0.69 2.61 23.79
CA ARG A 14 -0.66 3.14 23.74
C ARG A 14 -0.68 4.43 22.92
N ILE A 15 -1.33 4.39 21.76
CA ILE A 15 -1.52 5.57 20.92
C ILE A 15 -2.77 6.32 21.41
N GLY A 16 -2.59 7.61 21.73
CA GLY A 16 -3.66 8.51 22.14
C GLY A 16 -4.49 9.06 20.97
N GLY A 17 -5.22 10.15 21.26
CA GLY A 17 -5.98 10.90 20.26
C GLY A 17 -7.05 10.08 19.52
N ALA A 18 -7.52 10.63 18.40
CA ALA A 18 -8.51 9.99 17.54
C ALA A 18 -8.27 10.34 16.06
N SER A 19 -8.84 9.54 15.17
CA SER A 19 -8.91 9.86 13.74
C SER A 19 -9.72 11.14 13.51
N ARG A 20 -9.39 11.91 12.46
CA ARG A 20 -10.20 13.06 12.04
C ARG A 20 -11.48 12.60 11.32
N PRO A 21 -12.60 13.34 11.42
CA PRO A 21 -13.77 13.07 10.59
C PRO A 21 -13.49 13.34 9.11
N GLY A 22 -14.30 12.74 8.23
CA GLY A 22 -14.21 12.95 6.79
C GLY A 22 -13.17 12.06 6.11
N LEU A 23 -12.35 12.65 5.22
CA LEU A 23 -11.35 11.92 4.45
C LEU A 23 -10.08 11.65 5.28
N CYS A 24 -10.19 10.72 6.23
CA CYS A 24 -9.09 10.29 7.08
C CYS A 24 -8.85 8.77 6.94
N THR A 25 -7.60 8.38 6.73
CA THR A 25 -7.16 6.97 6.75
C THR A 25 -6.55 6.56 8.08
N ASP A 26 -6.70 7.40 9.11
CA ASP A 26 -6.06 7.26 10.42
C ASP A 26 -4.58 6.85 10.33
N CYS A 27 -3.78 7.58 9.54
CA CYS A 27 -2.37 7.28 9.33
C CYS A 27 -1.51 7.46 10.60
N GLY A 28 -2.04 8.15 11.62
CA GLY A 28 -1.42 8.39 12.92
C GLY A 28 -1.18 9.87 13.23
N VAL A 29 -1.10 10.75 12.23
CA VAL A 29 -0.77 12.18 12.47
C VAL A 29 -1.78 12.88 13.39
N SER A 30 -3.07 12.57 13.29
CA SER A 30 -4.09 13.21 14.16
C SER A 30 -4.04 12.76 15.62
N ARG A 31 -3.20 11.77 15.92
CA ARG A 31 -3.02 11.19 17.25
C ARG A 31 -1.74 11.70 17.93
N MET A 32 -0.91 12.44 17.19
CA MET A 32 0.29 13.12 17.68
C MET A 32 -0.08 14.40 18.44
N GLY A 33 0.86 14.94 19.21
CA GLY A 33 0.70 16.15 20.00
C GLY A 33 0.46 17.43 19.18
N ASP A 34 0.91 17.48 17.92
CA ASP A 34 0.60 18.56 16.99
C ASP A 34 -0.79 18.37 16.35
N GLY A 35 -1.81 18.93 17.01
CA GLY A 35 -3.18 18.90 16.52
C GLY A 35 -3.41 19.55 15.14
N LYS A 36 -2.44 20.31 14.60
CA LYS A 36 -2.56 20.98 13.29
C LYS A 36 -1.76 20.28 12.18
N ALA A 37 -0.92 19.29 12.51
CA ALA A 37 -0.07 18.58 11.55
C ALA A 37 -0.83 17.99 10.35
N CYS A 38 -2.08 17.55 10.54
CA CYS A 38 -2.90 17.06 9.43
C CYS A 38 -3.06 18.08 8.30
N GLY A 39 -3.13 19.38 8.59
CA GLY A 39 -3.33 20.43 7.58
C GLY A 39 -2.19 20.56 6.57
N ARG A 40 -0.99 20.11 6.95
CA ARG A 40 0.25 20.17 6.13
C ARG A 40 0.75 18.79 5.69
N ALA A 41 0.37 17.71 6.38
CA ALA A 41 0.87 16.36 6.12
C ALA A 41 -0.16 15.38 5.55
N CYS A 42 -1.41 15.78 5.34
CA CYS A 42 -2.45 14.88 4.82
C CYS A 42 -2.55 14.93 3.29
N GLN A 43 -2.29 13.80 2.63
CA GLN A 43 -2.47 13.67 1.18
C GLN A 43 -3.93 13.83 0.70
N PHE A 44 -4.92 13.80 1.60
CA PHE A 44 -6.33 14.02 1.27
C PHE A 44 -6.78 15.47 1.47
N ILE A 45 -5.83 16.39 1.70
CA ILE A 45 -6.08 17.83 1.80
C ILE A 45 -5.44 18.55 0.62
N ALA A 46 -4.11 18.48 0.49
CA ALA A 46 -3.34 19.16 -0.54
C ALA A 46 -1.95 18.50 -0.73
N PRO A 47 -1.86 17.33 -1.38
CA PRO A 47 -0.61 16.63 -1.54
C PRO A 47 0.38 17.39 -2.45
N ASP A 48 1.65 17.38 -2.09
CA ASP A 48 2.78 17.94 -2.84
C ASP A 48 3.84 16.85 -3.09
N TYR A 49 3.53 15.97 -4.04
CA TYR A 49 4.45 14.89 -4.42
C TYR A 49 5.77 15.40 -5.01
N PRO A 50 5.80 16.43 -5.89
CA PRO A 50 7.06 16.96 -6.41
C PRO A 50 8.04 17.39 -5.32
N ALA A 51 7.61 18.24 -4.38
CA ALA A 51 8.49 18.71 -3.31
C ALA A 51 8.97 17.55 -2.40
N LEU A 52 8.09 16.59 -2.10
CA LEU A 52 8.44 15.43 -1.27
C LEU A 52 9.32 14.41 -2.00
N GLU A 53 9.16 14.23 -3.31
CA GLU A 53 10.06 13.41 -4.12
C GLU A 53 11.46 14.05 -4.18
N GLN A 54 11.54 15.37 -4.38
CA GLN A 54 12.79 16.13 -4.32
C GLN A 54 13.48 15.97 -2.95
N ALA A 55 12.73 16.09 -1.85
CA ALA A 55 13.27 15.92 -0.50
C ALA A 55 13.69 14.48 -0.18
N ALA A 56 12.87 13.49 -0.56
CA ALA A 56 13.10 12.09 -0.21
C ALA A 56 14.14 11.41 -1.12
N HIS A 57 14.21 11.79 -2.40
CA HIS A 57 15.01 11.09 -3.42
C HIS A 57 16.07 11.98 -4.08
N GLY A 58 16.12 13.28 -3.75
CA GLY A 58 17.08 14.23 -4.33
C GLY A 58 16.70 14.74 -5.72
N ARG A 59 15.57 14.29 -6.28
CA ARG A 59 15.00 14.76 -7.54
C ARG A 59 13.51 14.44 -7.64
N GLU A 60 12.82 15.17 -8.50
CA GLU A 60 11.47 14.84 -8.92
C GLU A 60 11.45 13.71 -9.96
N THR A 61 10.26 13.11 -10.12
CA THR A 61 9.94 12.20 -11.22
C THR A 61 10.12 12.88 -12.57
N ILE A 62 10.82 12.22 -13.49
CA ILE A 62 10.95 12.66 -14.88
C ILE A 62 10.00 11.80 -15.74
N PRO A 63 8.86 12.33 -16.23
CA PRO A 63 7.80 11.50 -16.82
C PRO A 63 8.25 10.64 -18.00
N ASP A 64 9.14 11.17 -18.85
CA ASP A 64 9.62 10.47 -20.04
C ASP A 64 10.79 9.50 -19.76
N GLN A 65 11.23 9.41 -18.49
CA GLN A 65 12.30 8.50 -18.07
C GLN A 65 11.73 7.13 -17.67
N GLY A 66 12.03 6.11 -18.46
CA GLY A 66 11.70 4.72 -18.13
C GLY A 66 10.21 4.53 -17.78
N GLU A 67 9.94 4.10 -16.54
CA GLU A 67 8.58 3.86 -16.04
C GLU A 67 8.10 4.90 -15.01
N GLU A 68 8.84 6.01 -14.86
CA GLU A 68 8.59 7.00 -13.81
C GLU A 68 7.23 7.69 -13.95
N HIS A 69 6.71 7.80 -15.18
CA HIS A 69 5.33 8.20 -15.47
C HIS A 69 4.30 7.46 -14.61
N PHE A 70 4.50 6.15 -14.39
CA PHE A 70 3.58 5.30 -13.62
C PHE A 70 4.02 5.14 -12.16
N PHE A 71 5.31 4.89 -11.95
CA PHE A 71 5.80 4.36 -10.66
C PHE A 71 6.63 5.34 -9.84
N GLY A 72 6.90 6.53 -10.39
CA GLY A 72 7.68 7.60 -9.75
C GLY A 72 9.16 7.36 -9.78
N VAL A 73 9.91 8.22 -9.08
CA VAL A 73 11.37 8.17 -9.00
C VAL A 73 11.84 6.72 -8.77
N THR A 74 12.62 6.22 -9.72
CA THR A 74 13.10 4.84 -9.75
C THR A 74 14.57 4.82 -10.13
N GLN A 75 15.41 4.25 -9.26
CA GLN A 75 16.78 3.88 -9.62
C GLN A 75 16.81 2.50 -10.29
N THR A 76 16.14 1.51 -9.71
CA THR A 76 16.09 0.14 -10.25
C THR A 76 14.77 -0.53 -9.90
N MET A 77 14.31 -1.39 -10.80
CA MET A 77 13.09 -2.16 -10.62
C MET A 77 13.35 -3.62 -11.01
N MET A 78 12.85 -4.56 -10.20
CA MET A 78 13.13 -5.98 -10.41
C MET A 78 12.03 -6.88 -9.88
N ARG A 79 12.01 -8.12 -10.37
CA ARG A 79 11.32 -9.23 -9.70
C ARG A 79 12.28 -9.84 -8.70
N ALA A 80 11.80 -10.15 -7.50
CA ALA A 80 12.62 -10.75 -6.48
C ALA A 80 11.86 -11.74 -5.61
N ARG A 81 12.60 -12.73 -5.10
CA ARG A 81 12.13 -13.75 -4.16
C ARG A 81 13.21 -13.95 -3.11
N LEU A 82 12.83 -13.94 -1.84
CA LEU A 82 13.72 -14.35 -0.75
C LEU A 82 13.87 -15.86 -0.78
N GLU A 83 15.11 -16.36 -0.67
CA GLU A 83 15.44 -17.78 -0.62
C GLU A 83 16.40 -18.07 0.55
N PRO A 84 16.03 -18.92 1.53
CA PRO A 84 14.70 -19.50 1.70
C PRO A 84 13.65 -18.43 2.04
N ALA A 85 12.40 -18.69 1.66
CA ALA A 85 11.28 -17.83 2.04
C ALA A 85 11.08 -17.83 3.56
N ALA A 86 10.78 -16.66 4.14
CA ALA A 86 10.56 -16.54 5.56
C ALA A 86 9.22 -17.20 5.97
N PRO A 87 9.21 -18.09 6.98
CA PRO A 87 7.99 -18.74 7.46
C PRO A 87 6.93 -17.73 7.89
N GLY A 88 5.67 -17.96 7.50
CA GLY A 88 4.54 -17.09 7.84
C GLY A 88 4.49 -15.75 7.10
N ALA A 89 5.39 -15.50 6.13
CA ALA A 89 5.34 -14.29 5.32
C ALA A 89 4.16 -14.26 4.33
N GLN A 90 3.71 -13.05 4.00
CA GLN A 90 2.64 -12.85 2.99
C GLN A 90 3.06 -13.38 1.60
N TRP A 91 4.33 -13.21 1.26
CA TRP A 91 4.92 -13.73 0.04
C TRP A 91 6.16 -14.52 0.42
N THR A 92 7.34 -13.91 0.34
CA THR A 92 8.60 -14.57 0.70
C THR A 92 9.31 -13.90 1.86
N GLY A 93 8.82 -12.74 2.32
CA GLY A 93 9.27 -12.09 3.55
C GLY A 93 10.33 -11.00 3.36
N ILE A 94 10.49 -10.48 2.14
CA ILE A 94 11.49 -9.42 1.83
C ILE A 94 11.33 -8.22 2.78
N THR A 95 10.11 -7.67 2.93
CA THR A 95 9.84 -6.50 3.78
C THR A 95 10.33 -6.67 5.23
N THR A 96 9.94 -7.75 5.90
CA THR A 96 10.33 -7.99 7.30
C THR A 96 11.79 -8.39 7.42
N THR A 97 12.37 -9.02 6.40
CA THR A 97 13.80 -9.34 6.38
C THR A 97 14.64 -8.07 6.23
N LEU A 98 14.28 -7.14 5.33
CA LEU A 98 14.95 -5.83 5.22
C LEU A 98 14.97 -5.09 6.56
N ALA A 99 13.81 -5.00 7.22
CA ALA A 99 13.69 -4.35 8.53
C ALA A 99 14.54 -5.05 9.61
N ALA A 100 14.54 -6.39 9.63
CA ALA A 100 15.37 -7.15 10.57
C ALA A 100 16.87 -6.96 10.31
N GLU A 101 17.32 -6.95 9.04
CA GLU A 101 18.73 -6.74 8.73
C GLU A 101 19.18 -5.30 9.04
N LEU A 102 18.31 -4.30 8.90
CA LEU A 102 18.62 -2.94 9.36
C LEU A 102 18.90 -2.88 10.87
N LEU A 103 18.12 -3.61 11.68
CA LEU A 103 18.35 -3.75 13.12
C LEU A 103 19.65 -4.52 13.40
N ARG A 104 19.88 -5.67 12.75
CA ARG A 104 21.09 -6.50 12.93
C ARG A 104 22.37 -5.74 12.57
N ALA A 105 22.33 -4.94 11.51
CA ALA A 105 23.45 -4.12 11.08
C ALA A 105 23.66 -2.88 11.96
N GLY A 106 22.76 -2.58 12.90
CA GLY A 106 22.79 -1.34 13.70
C GLY A 106 22.57 -0.07 12.87
N ALA A 107 22.00 -0.20 11.66
CA ALA A 107 21.64 0.93 10.80
C ALA A 107 20.45 1.72 11.36
N VAL A 108 19.59 1.04 12.11
CA VAL A 108 18.48 1.61 12.88
C VAL A 108 18.43 1.00 14.28
N ASP A 109 17.87 1.74 15.23
CA ASP A 109 17.69 1.32 16.63
C ASP A 109 16.26 0.83 16.89
N ALA A 110 15.32 1.16 16.00
CA ALA A 110 13.92 0.75 16.08
C ALA A 110 13.25 0.70 14.70
N VAL A 111 12.30 -0.23 14.55
CA VAL A 111 11.41 -0.34 13.40
C VAL A 111 9.98 -0.05 13.84
N LEU A 112 9.33 0.92 13.20
CA LEU A 112 7.92 1.24 13.36
C LEU A 112 7.13 0.43 12.34
N SER A 113 6.28 -0.48 12.80
CA SER A 113 5.58 -1.45 11.97
C SER A 113 4.19 -1.75 12.54
N VAL A 114 3.51 -2.76 11.98
CA VAL A 114 2.26 -3.31 12.49
C VAL A 114 2.40 -4.81 12.78
N ALA A 115 1.88 -5.23 13.91
CA ALA A 115 1.68 -6.62 14.31
C ALA A 115 0.17 -6.96 14.25
N PRO A 116 -0.25 -8.24 14.33
CA PRO A 116 -1.66 -8.57 14.52
C PRO A 116 -2.11 -8.12 15.91
N ASP A 117 -3.34 -7.62 16.04
CA ASP A 117 -3.96 -7.43 17.35
C ASP A 117 -4.11 -8.81 18.04
N PRO A 118 -3.83 -8.93 19.35
CA PRO A 118 -3.93 -10.20 20.08
C PRO A 118 -5.32 -10.86 20.01
N THR A 119 -6.36 -10.06 19.77
CA THR A 119 -7.76 -10.53 19.70
C THR A 119 -8.29 -10.63 18.26
N ASP A 120 -7.56 -10.09 17.28
CA ASP A 120 -7.93 -10.12 15.86
C ASP A 120 -6.70 -10.08 14.96
N ARG A 121 -6.40 -11.21 14.31
CA ARG A 121 -5.22 -11.36 13.45
C ARG A 121 -5.17 -10.41 12.25
N TRP A 122 -6.32 -9.90 11.81
CA TRP A 122 -6.40 -9.00 10.66
C TRP A 122 -6.26 -7.55 11.07
N LYS A 123 -6.66 -7.21 12.29
CA LYS A 123 -6.58 -5.86 12.82
C LYS A 123 -5.11 -5.43 12.97
N PRO A 124 -4.70 -4.29 12.38
CA PRO A 124 -3.35 -3.78 12.55
C PRO A 124 -3.17 -3.21 13.96
N MET A 125 -2.14 -3.67 14.66
CA MET A 125 -1.67 -3.10 15.92
C MET A 125 -0.30 -2.45 15.68
N PRO A 126 -0.18 -1.11 15.72
CA PRO A 126 1.11 -0.44 15.59
C PRO A 126 2.09 -0.86 16.69
N VAL A 127 3.32 -1.19 16.32
CA VAL A 127 4.37 -1.66 17.22
C VAL A 127 5.73 -1.02 16.91
N ILE A 128 6.55 -0.89 17.94
CA ILE A 128 7.97 -0.55 17.86
C ILE A 128 8.78 -1.82 18.11
N VAL A 129 9.61 -2.21 17.15
CA VAL A 129 10.47 -3.40 17.21
C VAL A 129 11.92 -2.98 17.30
N THR A 130 12.64 -3.47 18.31
CA THR A 130 14.06 -3.23 18.56
C THR A 130 14.89 -4.51 18.52
N ASP A 131 14.24 -5.69 18.59
CA ASP A 131 14.90 -6.98 18.38
C ASP A 131 14.63 -7.46 16.93
N PRO A 132 15.66 -7.71 16.12
CA PRO A 132 15.50 -8.17 14.74
C PRO A 132 14.72 -9.48 14.59
N ASP A 133 14.76 -10.38 15.57
CA ASP A 133 14.06 -11.67 15.49
C ASP A 133 12.55 -11.49 15.69
N GLU A 134 12.15 -10.48 16.45
CA GLU A 134 10.74 -10.13 16.70
C GLU A 134 10.04 -9.55 15.46
N MET A 135 10.78 -9.14 14.42
CA MET A 135 10.19 -8.75 13.12
C MET A 135 9.37 -9.88 12.48
N ALA A 136 9.60 -11.13 12.87
CA ALA A 136 8.77 -12.26 12.45
C ALA A 136 7.29 -12.10 12.85
N GLN A 137 7.01 -11.43 13.97
CA GLN A 137 5.66 -11.20 14.47
C GLN A 137 4.88 -10.18 13.62
N CYS A 138 5.59 -9.34 12.86
CA CYS A 138 4.99 -8.36 11.94
C CYS A 138 4.65 -8.94 10.56
N ARG A 139 4.81 -10.25 10.34
CA ARG A 139 4.58 -10.88 9.03
C ARG A 139 3.09 -11.01 8.69
N GLY A 140 2.80 -10.86 7.40
CA GLY A 140 1.46 -11.04 6.85
C GLY A 140 0.72 -9.72 6.60
N MET A 141 -0.37 -9.81 5.87
CA MET A 141 -1.24 -8.67 5.60
C MET A 141 -2.12 -8.33 6.82
N ARG A 142 -2.34 -7.04 7.07
CA ARG A 142 -3.33 -6.53 8.01
C ARG A 142 -4.32 -5.64 7.27
N MET A 143 -5.60 -5.73 7.65
CA MET A 143 -6.71 -5.02 7.01
C MET A 143 -7.40 -4.16 8.06
N GLY A 144 -7.47 -2.86 7.79
CA GLY A 144 -7.82 -1.85 8.79
C GLY A 144 -6.90 -0.64 8.73
N TYR A 145 -7.21 0.36 9.54
CA TYR A 145 -6.33 1.52 9.71
C TYR A 145 -5.35 1.28 10.86
N GLY A 146 -4.05 1.27 10.54
CA GLY A 146 -2.97 1.26 11.53
C GLY A 146 -2.36 2.65 11.65
N PRO A 147 -2.50 3.36 12.80
CA PRO A 147 -1.91 4.68 12.99
C PRO A 147 -0.39 4.65 13.20
N THR A 148 0.36 4.00 12.30
CA THR A 148 1.81 3.74 12.43
C THR A 148 2.64 5.02 12.56
N VAL A 149 2.25 6.13 11.91
CA VAL A 149 3.00 7.39 12.02
C VAL A 149 2.95 7.95 13.44
N ALA A 150 1.93 7.64 14.24
CA ALA A 150 1.86 8.08 15.63
C ALA A 150 2.97 7.46 16.50
N LEU A 151 3.62 6.39 16.03
CA LEU A 151 4.73 5.76 16.74
C LEU A 151 6.02 6.60 16.76
N VAL A 152 6.12 7.65 15.93
CA VAL A 152 7.32 8.52 15.90
C VAL A 152 7.57 9.20 17.25
N GLU A 153 6.51 9.64 17.94
CA GLU A 153 6.62 10.30 19.25
C GLU A 153 7.11 9.36 20.37
N PRO A 154 6.49 8.18 20.60
CA PRO A 154 7.01 7.24 21.59
C PRO A 154 8.40 6.70 21.21
N ALA A 155 8.72 6.56 19.91
CA ALA A 155 10.06 6.16 19.49
C ALA A 155 11.12 7.24 19.85
N ALA A 156 10.82 8.51 19.57
CA ALA A 156 11.69 9.62 19.96
C ALA A 156 11.81 9.75 21.48
N ALA A 157 10.71 9.59 22.21
CA ALA A 157 10.69 9.63 23.68
C ALA A 157 11.49 8.47 24.32
N ALA A 158 11.54 7.31 23.66
CA ALA A 158 12.38 6.18 24.06
C ALA A 158 13.87 6.39 23.71
N GLY A 159 14.22 7.50 23.06
CA GLY A 159 15.60 7.88 22.76
C GLY A 159 16.16 7.32 21.45
N HIS A 160 15.34 6.65 20.63
CA HIS A 160 15.79 6.17 19.32
C HIS A 160 16.13 7.35 18.40
N LYS A 161 17.28 7.24 17.71
CA LYS A 161 17.78 8.30 16.81
C LYS A 161 17.71 7.91 15.34
N ARG A 162 17.81 6.62 15.06
CA ARG A 162 17.75 6.07 13.70
C ARG A 162 16.61 5.07 13.66
N ILE A 163 15.63 5.30 12.79
CA ILE A 163 14.44 4.45 12.71
C ILE A 163 14.20 3.93 11.30
N ALA A 164 13.49 2.82 11.19
CA ALA A 164 12.85 2.42 9.96
C ALA A 164 11.32 2.47 10.12
N LEU A 165 10.58 2.85 9.09
CA LEU A 165 9.13 2.71 9.03
C LEU A 165 8.74 1.73 7.93
N VAL A 166 7.94 0.72 8.28
CA VAL A 166 7.24 -0.15 7.33
C VAL A 166 5.81 0.36 7.19
N GLY A 167 5.43 0.82 5.99
CA GLY A 167 4.15 1.50 5.83
C GLY A 167 3.57 1.49 4.43
N ILE A 168 2.29 1.85 4.37
CA ILE A 168 1.53 2.04 3.12
C ILE A 168 1.59 3.50 2.66
N PRO A 169 1.19 3.84 1.42
CA PRO A 169 1.42 5.16 0.83
C PRO A 169 0.90 6.35 1.66
N CYS A 170 -0.30 6.24 2.23
CA CYS A 170 -0.89 7.33 3.02
C CYS A 170 -0.14 7.63 4.33
N GLN A 171 0.55 6.63 4.89
CA GLN A 171 1.40 6.78 6.07
C GLN A 171 2.76 7.34 5.67
N VAL A 172 3.34 6.83 4.58
CA VAL A 172 4.65 7.27 4.09
C VAL A 172 4.60 8.73 3.63
N TYR A 173 3.55 9.14 2.91
CA TYR A 173 3.34 10.54 2.55
C TYR A 173 3.35 11.43 3.81
N ALA A 174 2.58 11.04 4.82
CA ALA A 174 2.44 11.80 6.05
C ALA A 174 3.76 11.87 6.84
N LEU A 175 4.52 10.77 6.88
CA LEU A 175 5.85 10.73 7.48
C LEU A 175 6.81 11.70 6.75
N ARG A 176 6.91 11.61 5.41
CA ARG A 176 7.82 12.46 4.63
C ARG A 176 7.47 13.94 4.74
N ALA A 177 6.19 14.29 4.79
CA ALA A 177 5.74 15.67 4.97
C ALA A 177 6.11 16.26 6.35
N LEU A 178 6.38 15.42 7.35
CA LEU A 178 6.78 15.83 8.70
C LEU A 178 8.27 15.60 8.98
N GLU A 179 8.98 14.87 8.12
CA GLU A 179 10.30 14.28 8.40
C GLU A 179 11.33 15.29 8.92
N ALA A 180 11.39 16.48 8.33
CA ALA A 180 12.32 17.53 8.71
C ALA A 180 12.15 18.04 10.15
N GLU A 181 10.98 17.83 10.76
CA GLU A 181 10.64 18.30 12.11
C GLU A 181 10.77 17.21 13.18
N LEU A 182 10.96 15.95 12.78
CA LEU A 182 10.93 14.81 13.71
C LEU A 182 12.24 14.66 14.50
N GLY A 183 13.34 15.26 14.04
CA GLY A 183 14.62 15.27 14.77
C GLY A 183 15.35 13.91 14.84
N PHE A 184 14.98 12.95 14.00
CA PHE A 184 15.74 11.71 13.82
C PHE A 184 17.00 11.97 12.98
N GLU A 185 18.09 11.29 13.31
CA GLU A 185 19.34 11.35 12.53
C GLU A 185 19.20 10.66 11.17
N ARG A 186 18.36 9.60 11.12
CA ARG A 186 18.09 8.85 9.89
C ARG A 186 16.74 8.15 9.96
N ILE A 187 16.00 8.20 8.86
CA ILE A 187 14.74 7.47 8.67
C ILE A 187 14.83 6.65 7.38
N TYR A 188 14.74 5.32 7.51
CA TYR A 188 14.54 4.42 6.39
C TYR A 188 13.05 4.13 6.20
N VAL A 189 12.58 4.04 4.96
CA VAL A 189 11.18 3.72 4.66
C VAL A 189 11.07 2.53 3.72
N ILE A 190 10.51 1.45 4.24
CA ILE A 190 10.16 0.25 3.47
C ILE A 190 8.66 0.32 3.16
N GLY A 191 8.35 0.72 1.93
CA GLY A 191 6.98 0.87 1.47
C GLY A 191 6.39 -0.44 0.94
N THR A 192 5.08 -0.61 1.10
CA THR A 192 4.29 -1.57 0.31
C THR A 192 3.25 -0.84 -0.53
N PRO A 193 2.88 -1.35 -1.72
CA PRO A 193 1.80 -0.76 -2.49
C PRO A 193 0.45 -0.99 -1.82
N CYS A 194 -0.49 -0.06 -1.99
CA CYS A 194 -1.85 -0.17 -1.45
C CYS A 194 -2.86 0.60 -2.31
N SER A 195 -4.02 0.00 -2.59
CA SER A 195 -5.12 0.67 -3.32
C SER A 195 -6.45 0.62 -2.59
N ASP A 196 -6.79 -0.54 -2.02
CA ASP A 196 -8.17 -0.88 -1.67
C ASP A 196 -8.24 -1.41 -0.23
N ASN A 197 -7.79 -0.59 0.74
CA ASN A 197 -7.94 -0.90 2.16
C ASN A 197 -9.38 -0.64 2.63
N THR A 198 -9.75 -1.19 3.78
CA THR A 198 -11.06 -1.02 4.42
C THR A 198 -10.90 -1.09 5.93
N THR A 199 -11.99 -0.94 6.70
CA THR A 199 -11.97 -1.19 8.14
C THR A 199 -11.89 -2.68 8.42
N THR A 200 -11.39 -3.07 9.60
CA THR A 200 -11.28 -4.49 9.95
C THR A 200 -12.66 -5.16 9.99
N GLU A 201 -13.69 -4.44 10.46
CA GLU A 201 -15.06 -4.92 10.52
C GLU A 201 -15.62 -5.23 9.13
N ASN A 202 -15.42 -4.31 8.17
CA ASN A 202 -15.80 -4.55 6.79
C ASN A 202 -15.02 -5.72 6.20
N PHE A 203 -13.73 -5.84 6.49
CA PHE A 203 -12.95 -6.97 6.01
C PHE A 203 -13.50 -8.32 6.50
N HIS A 204 -13.96 -8.42 7.75
CA HIS A 204 -14.65 -9.62 8.26
C HIS A 204 -15.96 -9.92 7.52
N ILE A 205 -16.74 -8.89 7.13
CA ILE A 205 -17.92 -9.08 6.27
C ILE A 205 -17.51 -9.71 4.93
N PHE A 206 -16.40 -9.25 4.34
CA PHE A 206 -15.88 -9.84 3.11
C PHE A 206 -15.45 -11.30 3.29
N LEU A 207 -14.74 -11.63 4.38
CA LEU A 207 -14.37 -13.02 4.68
C LEU A 207 -15.59 -13.92 4.82
N ALA A 208 -16.64 -13.47 5.51
CA ALA A 208 -17.90 -14.20 5.68
C ALA A 208 -18.66 -14.44 4.36
N LEU A 209 -18.42 -13.61 3.33
CA LEU A 209 -18.95 -13.84 1.98
C LEU A 209 -18.10 -14.83 1.17
N LEU A 210 -16.83 -15.03 1.55
CA LEU A 210 -15.90 -15.91 0.85
C LEU A 210 -15.88 -17.33 1.39
N ASP A 211 -16.07 -17.53 2.69
CA ASP A 211 -16.02 -18.84 3.35
C ASP A 211 -17.12 -19.02 4.39
N GLU A 212 -17.57 -20.26 4.57
CA GLU A 212 -18.54 -20.64 5.61
C GLU A 212 -17.93 -20.63 7.02
N LYS A 213 -16.59 -20.74 7.11
CA LYS A 213 -15.82 -20.68 8.37
C LYS A 213 -14.76 -19.57 8.29
N PRO A 214 -15.17 -18.30 8.17
CA PRO A 214 -14.26 -17.17 7.91
C PRO A 214 -13.18 -17.00 8.98
N GLU A 215 -13.44 -17.41 10.21
CA GLU A 215 -12.50 -17.36 11.34
C GLU A 215 -11.26 -18.23 11.14
N THR A 216 -11.36 -19.27 10.30
CA THR A 216 -10.24 -20.17 9.98
C THR A 216 -9.33 -19.63 8.88
N VAL A 217 -9.72 -18.55 8.19
CA VAL A 217 -8.91 -17.94 7.13
C VAL A 217 -7.68 -17.30 7.78
N SER A 218 -6.50 -17.83 7.43
CA SER A 218 -5.20 -17.38 7.97
C SER A 218 -4.40 -16.56 6.96
N TYR A 219 -4.80 -16.57 5.70
CA TYR A 219 -4.12 -15.89 4.60
C TYR A 219 -5.12 -15.50 3.52
N LEU A 220 -4.94 -14.30 2.96
CA LEU A 220 -5.67 -13.82 1.79
C LEU A 220 -4.72 -13.00 0.92
N GLU A 221 -4.67 -13.27 -0.39
CA GLU A 221 -3.91 -12.45 -1.33
C GLU A 221 -4.66 -12.29 -2.67
N PHE A 222 -4.76 -11.06 -3.15
CA PHE A 222 -5.24 -10.75 -4.50
C PHE A 222 -4.07 -10.82 -5.48
N ARG A 223 -3.94 -11.94 -6.18
CA ARG A 223 -2.79 -12.25 -7.03
C ARG A 223 -2.87 -11.57 -8.41
N ALA A 224 -1.70 -11.38 -9.02
CA ALA A 224 -1.56 -10.85 -10.38
C ALA A 224 -2.13 -11.76 -11.49
N ASP A 225 -2.49 -13.02 -11.18
CA ASP A 225 -3.16 -13.95 -12.10
C ASP A 225 -4.70 -13.93 -11.99
N TYR A 226 -5.27 -12.82 -11.48
CA TYR A 226 -6.72 -12.56 -11.36
C TYR A 226 -7.46 -13.53 -10.45
N LYS A 227 -6.79 -13.99 -9.39
CA LYS A 227 -7.35 -14.91 -8.41
C LYS A 227 -7.04 -14.47 -6.98
N VAL A 228 -7.95 -14.77 -6.08
CA VAL A 228 -7.74 -14.64 -4.63
C VAL A 228 -7.29 -15.99 -4.09
N GLU A 229 -6.14 -16.01 -3.45
CA GLU A 229 -5.66 -17.17 -2.71
C GLU A 229 -6.09 -17.08 -1.24
N LEU A 230 -6.64 -18.18 -0.72
CA LEU A 230 -7.05 -18.32 0.67
C LEU A 230 -6.34 -19.53 1.27
N ARG A 231 -5.76 -19.35 2.45
CA ARG A 231 -5.23 -20.46 3.27
C ARG A 231 -5.92 -20.47 4.62
N PHE A 232 -5.91 -21.63 5.24
CA PHE A 232 -6.67 -21.91 6.46
C PHE A 232 -5.76 -22.48 7.55
N ASP A 233 -6.10 -22.24 8.81
CA ASP A 233 -5.43 -22.85 9.97
C ASP A 233 -6.09 -24.15 10.45
N ASP A 234 -7.24 -24.51 9.88
CA ASP A 234 -7.99 -25.74 10.20
C ASP A 234 -7.54 -26.98 9.40
N GLY A 235 -6.42 -26.87 8.67
CA GLY A 235 -5.81 -27.95 7.90
C GLY A 235 -6.44 -28.19 6.52
N ARG A 236 -7.48 -27.44 6.12
CA ARG A 236 -8.02 -27.52 4.75
C ARG A 236 -7.00 -27.05 3.71
N PRO A 237 -7.06 -27.59 2.48
CA PRO A 237 -6.14 -27.18 1.42
C PRO A 237 -6.34 -25.72 1.03
N THR A 238 -5.29 -25.11 0.47
CA THR A 238 -5.36 -23.77 -0.13
C THR A 238 -6.49 -23.71 -1.17
N ARG A 239 -7.33 -22.67 -1.09
CA ARG A 239 -8.39 -22.42 -2.07
C ARG A 239 -8.02 -21.21 -2.92
N VAL A 240 -8.38 -21.27 -4.20
CA VAL A 240 -8.16 -20.19 -5.14
C VAL A 240 -9.47 -19.81 -5.82
N VAL A 241 -9.86 -18.54 -5.73
CA VAL A 241 -11.13 -18.01 -6.23
C VAL A 241 -10.87 -16.99 -7.35
N PRO A 242 -11.39 -17.18 -8.57
CA PRO A 242 -11.28 -16.17 -9.63
C PRO A 242 -11.93 -14.84 -9.23
N PHE A 243 -11.33 -13.70 -9.61
CA PHE A 243 -11.85 -12.36 -9.28
C PHE A 243 -13.30 -12.18 -9.75
N LEU A 244 -13.65 -12.72 -10.91
CA LEU A 244 -14.99 -12.63 -11.50
C LEU A 244 -16.06 -13.41 -10.73
N SER A 245 -15.65 -14.27 -9.79
CA SER A 245 -16.52 -15.03 -8.90
C SER A 245 -16.62 -14.40 -7.51
N LEU A 246 -15.89 -13.32 -7.23
CA LEU A 246 -15.95 -12.66 -5.94
C LEU A 246 -17.32 -11.97 -5.75
N PRO A 247 -17.94 -12.08 -4.57
CA PRO A 247 -19.25 -11.51 -4.28
C PRO A 247 -19.19 -9.99 -4.02
N ILE A 248 -18.40 -9.26 -4.80
CA ILE A 248 -18.13 -7.82 -4.62
C ILE A 248 -19.41 -6.98 -4.67
N SER A 249 -20.38 -7.38 -5.51
CA SER A 249 -21.67 -6.69 -5.61
C SER A 249 -22.56 -6.84 -4.38
N ARG A 250 -22.22 -7.73 -3.44
CA ARG A 250 -22.93 -7.93 -2.16
C ARG A 250 -22.30 -7.13 -1.01
N LEU A 251 -21.15 -6.51 -1.25
CA LEU A 251 -20.49 -5.67 -0.26
C LEU A 251 -21.24 -4.34 -0.10
N PRO A 252 -21.21 -3.74 1.09
CA PRO A 252 -21.81 -2.43 1.31
C PRO A 252 -21.11 -1.37 0.43
N ALA A 253 -21.83 -0.30 0.06
CA ALA A 253 -21.33 0.69 -0.88
C ALA A 253 -20.09 1.47 -0.38
N ASP A 254 -19.95 1.56 0.94
CA ASP A 254 -18.84 2.17 1.67
C ASP A 254 -17.77 1.16 2.10
N PHE A 255 -17.85 -0.10 1.64
CA PHE A 255 -16.82 -1.11 1.90
C PHE A 255 -15.43 -0.58 1.60
N PHE A 256 -15.23 0.00 0.42
CA PHE A 256 -14.04 0.81 0.16
C PHE A 256 -14.34 2.26 0.53
N PRO A 257 -13.62 2.84 1.51
CA PRO A 257 -13.83 4.20 1.94
C PRO A 257 -13.42 5.17 0.82
N MET A 258 -14.03 6.37 0.82
CA MET A 258 -13.72 7.39 -0.19
C MET A 258 -12.24 7.76 -0.25
N THR A 259 -11.52 7.68 0.88
CA THR A 259 -10.06 7.86 0.93
C THR A 259 -9.33 6.81 0.09
N CYS A 260 -9.68 5.53 0.18
CA CYS A 260 -9.05 4.50 -0.64
C CYS A 260 -9.45 4.65 -2.11
N LYS A 261 -10.73 4.88 -2.42
CA LYS A 261 -11.22 5.14 -3.79
C LYS A 261 -10.55 6.34 -4.49
N THR A 262 -10.01 7.28 -3.71
CA THR A 262 -9.41 8.54 -4.20
C THR A 262 -7.94 8.68 -3.83
N CYS A 263 -7.28 7.58 -3.44
CA CYS A 263 -5.85 7.58 -3.16
C CYS A 263 -5.05 7.82 -4.44
N VAL A 264 -4.13 8.77 -4.39
CA VAL A 264 -3.32 9.24 -5.52
C VAL A 264 -1.95 8.55 -5.62
N ASP A 265 -1.67 7.61 -4.72
CA ASP A 265 -0.43 6.85 -4.70
C ASP A 265 -0.69 5.38 -4.38
N TYR A 266 -0.64 4.54 -5.41
CA TYR A 266 -0.68 3.08 -5.27
C TYR A 266 0.72 2.51 -5.03
N THR A 267 1.75 3.14 -5.59
CA THR A 267 3.09 2.55 -5.71
C THR A 267 4.00 2.88 -4.54
N ASN A 268 3.51 3.67 -3.57
CA ASN A 268 4.28 4.16 -2.44
C ASN A 268 5.50 4.95 -2.93
N ARG A 269 5.24 6.02 -3.69
CA ARG A 269 6.22 6.80 -4.46
C ARG A 269 7.32 7.41 -3.60
N LEU A 270 7.01 7.68 -2.34
CA LEU A 270 7.86 8.38 -1.38
C LEU A 270 8.65 7.45 -0.44
N ALA A 271 8.56 6.13 -0.62
CA ALA A 271 9.38 5.16 0.10
C ALA A 271 10.85 5.19 -0.37
N ASP A 272 11.77 4.62 0.40
CA ASP A 272 13.15 4.41 -0.09
C ASP A 272 13.22 3.15 -0.97
N ILE A 273 12.51 2.11 -0.56
CA ILE A 273 12.25 0.90 -1.35
C ILE A 273 10.78 0.50 -1.24
N THR A 274 10.15 0.17 -2.37
CA THR A 274 8.81 -0.41 -2.40
C THR A 274 8.92 -1.91 -2.63
N VAL A 275 8.26 -2.72 -1.79
CA VAL A 275 8.15 -4.17 -1.93
C VAL A 275 6.67 -4.53 -2.16
N GLY A 276 6.35 -5.03 -3.35
CA GLY A 276 4.98 -5.33 -3.77
C GLY A 276 4.89 -6.63 -4.57
N TYR A 277 3.84 -6.76 -5.37
CA TYR A 277 3.57 -7.95 -6.19
C TYR A 277 3.11 -7.64 -7.62
N MET A 278 2.57 -6.45 -7.89
CA MET A 278 1.84 -6.17 -9.14
C MET A 278 2.71 -6.36 -10.38
N GLY A 279 3.93 -5.83 -10.38
CA GLY A 279 4.93 -6.03 -11.45
C GLY A 279 5.70 -7.35 -11.35
N GLY A 280 5.34 -8.21 -10.38
CA GLY A 280 6.14 -9.33 -9.91
C GLY A 280 5.98 -10.60 -10.73
N ASP A 281 4.89 -10.73 -11.49
CA ASP A 281 4.57 -11.89 -12.34
C ASP A 281 4.76 -13.25 -11.61
N GLY A 282 4.23 -13.33 -10.37
CA GLY A 282 4.32 -14.50 -9.49
C GLY A 282 5.45 -14.45 -8.46
N ASP A 283 6.42 -13.54 -8.60
CA ASP A 283 7.38 -13.16 -7.56
C ASP A 283 6.96 -11.83 -6.89
N GLN A 284 7.79 -11.32 -5.97
CA GLN A 284 7.62 -9.96 -5.46
C GLN A 284 8.24 -8.94 -6.43
N TRP A 285 7.70 -7.73 -6.43
CA TRP A 285 8.12 -6.60 -7.26
C TRP A 285 8.81 -5.55 -6.38
N LEU A 286 10.06 -5.24 -6.69
CA LEU A 286 10.86 -4.28 -5.94
C LEU A 286 11.08 -3.02 -6.79
N ILE A 287 10.93 -1.86 -6.16
CA ILE A 287 11.29 -0.56 -6.71
C ILE A 287 12.27 0.09 -5.74
N VAL A 288 13.53 0.21 -6.13
CA VAL A 288 14.55 0.97 -5.40
C VAL A 288 14.49 2.41 -5.90
N ARG A 289 14.29 3.36 -5.00
CA ARG A 289 13.97 4.76 -5.35
C ARG A 289 15.14 5.71 -5.11
N ASN A 290 15.97 5.42 -4.11
CA ASN A 290 17.11 6.24 -3.74
C ASN A 290 18.20 5.39 -3.07
N ASP A 291 19.28 6.05 -2.65
CA ASP A 291 20.46 5.40 -2.06
C ASP A 291 20.13 4.65 -0.76
N ARG A 292 19.22 5.16 0.07
CA ARG A 292 18.72 4.42 1.25
C ARG A 292 18.04 3.11 0.84
N GLY A 293 17.30 3.12 -0.26
CA GLY A 293 16.71 1.92 -0.85
C GLY A 293 17.76 0.92 -1.32
N ALA A 294 18.83 1.41 -1.95
CA ALA A 294 19.94 0.59 -2.43
C ALA A 294 20.73 -0.02 -1.26
N GLU A 295 21.01 0.77 -0.21
CA GLU A 295 21.61 0.29 1.06
C GLU A 295 20.81 -0.86 1.66
N MET A 296 19.48 -0.72 1.75
CA MET A 296 18.59 -1.77 2.25
C MET A 296 18.65 -3.02 1.38
N LEU A 297 18.62 -2.87 0.05
CA LEU A 297 18.69 -4.01 -0.86
C LEU A 297 20.00 -4.79 -0.72
N ALA A 298 21.12 -4.09 -0.53
CA ALA A 298 22.44 -4.70 -0.35
C ALA A 298 22.51 -5.60 0.90
N LEU A 299 21.74 -5.31 1.95
CA LEU A 299 21.64 -6.18 3.14
C LEU A 299 21.07 -7.58 2.85
N LEU A 300 20.39 -7.76 1.72
CA LEU A 300 19.85 -9.05 1.29
C LEU A 300 20.67 -9.73 0.19
N GLU A 301 21.87 -9.23 -0.10
CA GLU A 301 22.76 -9.84 -1.09
C GLU A 301 23.01 -11.32 -0.73
N GLY A 302 22.99 -12.19 -1.75
CA GLY A 302 23.11 -13.64 -1.59
C GLY A 302 21.85 -14.38 -1.09
N ARG A 303 20.84 -13.67 -0.55
CA ARG A 303 19.54 -14.24 -0.12
C ARG A 303 18.38 -13.89 -1.05
N LEU A 304 18.61 -12.99 -2.00
CA LEU A 304 17.61 -12.53 -2.95
C LEU A 304 17.83 -13.14 -4.33
N GLN A 305 16.87 -13.93 -4.78
CA GLN A 305 16.80 -14.41 -6.17
C GLN A 305 16.10 -13.36 -7.01
N THR A 306 16.84 -12.69 -7.90
CA THR A 306 16.31 -11.63 -8.76
C THR A 306 16.06 -12.14 -10.18
N ARG A 307 15.05 -11.56 -10.83
CA ARG A 307 14.72 -11.85 -12.24
C ARG A 307 14.37 -10.55 -12.97
N PRO A 308 14.62 -10.50 -14.30
CA PRO A 308 14.13 -9.39 -15.12
C PRO A 308 12.61 -9.27 -15.05
N LEU A 309 12.11 -8.04 -15.16
CA LEU A 309 10.67 -7.75 -15.21
C LEU A 309 10.04 -8.38 -16.46
N THR A 310 8.78 -8.80 -16.32
CA THR A 310 7.96 -9.21 -17.47
C THR A 310 7.13 -8.03 -17.93
N ASP A 311 6.94 -7.85 -19.24
CA ASP A 311 6.03 -6.86 -19.82
C ASP A 311 5.27 -7.50 -21.00
N LYS A 312 4.03 -7.96 -20.77
CA LYS A 312 3.26 -8.73 -21.75
C LYS A 312 1.78 -8.36 -21.75
N GLY A 313 1.15 -8.51 -22.91
CA GLY A 313 -0.28 -8.26 -23.10
C GLY A 313 -0.58 -6.80 -23.48
N LYS A 314 -1.85 -6.42 -23.43
CA LYS A 314 -2.31 -5.04 -23.68
C LYS A 314 -3.35 -4.67 -22.63
N ARG A 315 -3.14 -3.55 -21.94
CA ARG A 315 -4.07 -3.09 -20.89
C ARG A 315 -5.24 -2.23 -21.38
N ASP A 316 -5.13 -1.60 -22.55
CA ASP A 316 -6.08 -0.57 -23.02
C ASP A 316 -7.55 -0.98 -22.94
N GLY A 317 -7.90 -2.17 -23.43
CA GLY A 317 -9.28 -2.65 -23.41
C GLY A 317 -9.81 -2.88 -21.99
N ALA A 318 -8.98 -3.43 -21.11
CA ALA A 318 -9.34 -3.67 -19.72
C ALA A 318 -9.53 -2.36 -18.95
N VAL A 319 -8.65 -1.38 -19.15
CA VAL A 319 -8.74 -0.06 -18.48
C VAL A 319 -9.93 0.75 -19.00
N LYS A 320 -10.20 0.75 -20.31
CA LYS A 320 -11.41 1.38 -20.88
C LYS A 320 -12.70 0.72 -20.37
N GLY A 321 -12.70 -0.61 -20.24
CA GLY A 321 -13.82 -1.35 -19.65
C GLY A 321 -14.04 -0.98 -18.18
N PHE A 322 -12.96 -0.84 -17.41
CA PHE A 322 -13.01 -0.37 -16.02
C PHE A 322 -13.60 1.05 -15.95
N LEU A 323 -13.09 1.99 -16.75
CA LEU A 323 -13.61 3.36 -16.84
C LEU A 323 -15.13 3.38 -17.03
N ALA A 324 -15.62 2.72 -18.08
CA ALA A 324 -17.04 2.70 -18.41
C ALA A 324 -17.90 2.07 -17.29
N ASN A 325 -17.36 1.08 -16.58
CA ASN A 325 -18.05 0.47 -15.45
C ASN A 325 -18.08 1.37 -14.22
N THR A 326 -16.98 2.07 -13.91
CA THR A 326 -16.89 3.01 -12.79
C THR A 326 -17.81 4.22 -12.98
N GLU A 327 -17.96 4.71 -14.22
CA GLU A 327 -18.95 5.75 -14.54
C GLU A 327 -20.37 5.29 -14.24
N ARG A 328 -20.74 4.09 -14.73
CA ARG A 328 -22.07 3.48 -14.56
C ARG A 328 -22.39 3.09 -13.11
N ALA A 329 -21.40 2.65 -12.34
CA ALA A 329 -21.59 2.20 -10.96
C ALA A 329 -21.96 3.34 -9.99
N ALA A 330 -21.99 4.59 -10.46
CA ALA A 330 -22.46 5.74 -9.70
C ALA A 330 -21.76 5.97 -8.34
N GLY A 331 -20.58 5.38 -8.13
CA GLY A 331 -19.78 5.52 -6.90
C GLY A 331 -19.91 4.33 -5.93
N GLY A 332 -20.80 3.40 -6.25
CA GLY A 332 -20.99 2.14 -5.54
C GLY A 332 -20.20 0.97 -6.15
N MET A 333 -20.53 -0.24 -5.70
CA MET A 333 -19.92 -1.48 -6.20
C MET A 333 -20.46 -1.82 -7.60
N PRO A 334 -19.76 -2.64 -8.40
CA PRO A 334 -20.26 -3.08 -9.70
C PRO A 334 -21.68 -3.68 -9.60
N LEU A 335 -22.63 -3.11 -10.32
CA LEU A 335 -24.07 -3.43 -10.22
C LEU A 335 -24.48 -4.75 -10.89
N ARG A 336 -23.66 -5.27 -11.82
CA ARG A 336 -23.94 -6.52 -12.54
C ARG A 336 -22.71 -7.41 -12.53
N SER A 337 -22.89 -8.63 -12.04
CA SER A 337 -21.91 -9.69 -12.23
C SER A 337 -21.96 -10.19 -13.68
N MET A 338 -20.82 -10.65 -14.19
CA MET A 338 -20.78 -11.30 -15.51
C MET A 338 -21.66 -12.56 -15.52
N PRO A 339 -22.38 -12.89 -16.60
CA PRO A 339 -23.22 -14.09 -16.66
C PRO A 339 -22.45 -15.36 -16.34
N ASP A 340 -23.08 -16.28 -15.60
CA ASP A 340 -22.43 -17.50 -15.07
C ASP A 340 -21.81 -18.36 -16.17
N TRP A 341 -22.43 -18.45 -17.34
CA TRP A 341 -21.94 -19.24 -18.47
C TRP A 341 -20.66 -18.67 -19.11
N LEU A 342 -20.43 -17.35 -19.01
CA LEU A 342 -19.27 -16.67 -19.58
C LEU A 342 -18.07 -16.67 -18.61
N ARG A 343 -18.32 -16.82 -17.30
CA ARG A 343 -17.29 -16.79 -16.25
C ARG A 343 -16.16 -17.81 -16.45
N PRO A 344 -16.42 -19.11 -16.73
CA PRO A 344 -15.35 -20.08 -16.90
C PRO A 344 -14.42 -19.74 -18.07
N VAL A 345 -14.99 -19.28 -19.19
CA VAL A 345 -14.24 -18.94 -20.41
C VAL A 345 -13.32 -17.75 -20.16
N VAL A 346 -13.87 -16.66 -19.60
CA VAL A 346 -13.07 -15.46 -19.33
C VAL A 346 -12.03 -15.73 -18.24
N SER A 347 -12.37 -16.47 -17.19
CA SER A 347 -11.41 -16.84 -16.14
C SER A 347 -10.26 -17.71 -16.66
N PHE A 348 -10.51 -18.53 -17.69
CA PHE A 348 -9.47 -19.31 -18.35
C PHE A 348 -8.59 -18.48 -19.29
N LEU A 349 -9.18 -17.55 -20.04
CA LEU A 349 -8.47 -16.72 -21.02
C LEU A 349 -7.70 -15.57 -20.36
N GLN A 350 -8.31 -14.85 -19.41
CA GLN A 350 -7.78 -13.60 -18.86
C GLN A 350 -6.32 -13.70 -18.35
N PRO A 351 -5.91 -14.75 -17.60
CA PRO A 351 -4.50 -14.86 -17.18
C PRO A 351 -3.51 -15.13 -18.32
N ARG A 352 -3.98 -15.59 -19.48
CA ARG A 352 -3.14 -15.97 -20.64
C ARG A 352 -2.97 -14.82 -21.63
N ILE A 353 -4.05 -14.08 -21.90
CA ILE A 353 -4.08 -13.00 -22.89
C ILE A 353 -4.06 -11.61 -22.26
N GLY A 354 -4.41 -11.50 -20.98
CA GLY A 354 -4.44 -10.25 -20.24
C GLY A 354 -3.04 -9.67 -19.97
N PRO A 355 -2.99 -8.41 -19.50
CA PRO A 355 -1.73 -7.77 -19.15
C PRO A 355 -1.06 -8.53 -18.00
N ARG A 356 0.28 -8.65 -18.06
CA ARG A 356 1.13 -9.34 -17.08
C ARG A 356 2.41 -8.56 -16.79
N GLY A 357 2.93 -8.70 -15.57
CA GLY A 357 4.11 -7.98 -15.10
C GLY A 357 3.89 -6.47 -15.09
N LEU A 358 4.81 -5.70 -15.69
CA LEU A 358 4.71 -4.24 -15.77
C LEU A 358 3.43 -3.78 -16.45
N GLU A 359 2.97 -4.44 -17.52
CA GLU A 359 1.73 -4.07 -18.17
C GLU A 359 0.52 -4.18 -17.23
N PHE A 360 0.51 -5.17 -16.33
CA PHE A 360 -0.52 -5.28 -15.29
C PHE A 360 -0.38 -4.17 -14.25
N ALA A 361 0.85 -3.89 -13.79
CA ALA A 361 1.11 -2.80 -12.85
C ALA A 361 0.68 -1.43 -13.40
N ARG A 362 0.99 -1.11 -14.66
CA ARG A 362 0.52 0.10 -15.35
C ARG A 362 -1.01 0.15 -15.40
N ALA A 363 -1.66 -0.97 -15.75
CA ALA A 363 -3.12 -1.05 -15.79
C ALA A 363 -3.76 -0.71 -14.43
N ARG A 364 -3.17 -1.21 -13.34
CA ARG A 364 -3.64 -0.95 -11.97
C ARG A 364 -3.45 0.51 -11.55
N VAL A 365 -2.33 1.14 -11.92
CA VAL A 365 -2.09 2.57 -11.69
C VAL A 365 -3.08 3.44 -12.49
N GLU A 366 -3.30 3.12 -13.77
CA GLU A 366 -4.26 3.84 -14.62
C GLU A 366 -5.71 3.71 -14.12
N MET A 367 -6.13 2.50 -13.76
CA MET A 367 -7.45 2.27 -13.15
C MET A 367 -7.61 3.09 -11.87
N LYS A 368 -6.56 3.20 -11.04
CA LYS A 368 -6.62 3.97 -9.80
C LYS A 368 -6.71 5.48 -10.05
N ALA A 369 -5.99 5.99 -11.05
CA ALA A 369 -6.09 7.39 -11.47
C ALA A 369 -7.50 7.72 -11.98
N ILE A 370 -8.08 6.85 -12.82
CA ILE A 370 -9.45 6.97 -13.31
C ILE A 370 -10.46 6.97 -12.14
N GLU A 371 -10.33 6.00 -11.24
CA GLU A 371 -11.19 5.88 -10.05
C GLU A 371 -11.15 7.18 -9.23
N THR A 372 -9.96 7.68 -8.95
CA THR A 372 -9.77 8.92 -8.18
C THR A 372 -10.49 10.10 -8.81
N VAL A 373 -10.29 10.34 -10.11
CA VAL A 373 -10.91 11.47 -10.83
C VAL A 373 -12.44 11.34 -10.81
N LEU A 374 -12.99 10.17 -11.14
CA LEU A 374 -14.43 9.99 -11.22
C LEU A 374 -15.13 10.09 -9.86
N HIS A 375 -14.54 9.51 -8.82
CA HIS A 375 -15.12 9.56 -7.47
C HIS A 375 -15.03 10.95 -6.85
N LEU A 376 -13.92 11.67 -7.04
CA LEU A 376 -13.83 13.05 -6.55
C LEU A 376 -14.78 13.97 -7.29
N ARG A 377 -14.90 13.89 -8.63
CA ARG A 377 -15.88 14.69 -9.39
C ARG A 377 -17.30 14.54 -8.85
N ARG A 378 -17.67 13.31 -8.49
CA ARG A 378 -19.01 12.99 -8.01
C ARG A 378 -19.26 13.45 -6.58
N ALA A 379 -18.33 13.19 -5.66
CA ALA A 379 -18.58 13.35 -4.22
C ALA A 379 -17.91 14.60 -3.61
N HIS A 380 -16.80 15.06 -4.18
CA HIS A 380 -15.92 16.08 -3.60
C HIS A 380 -15.31 17.01 -4.66
N GLY A 381 -16.07 17.41 -5.69
CA GLY A 381 -15.55 18.18 -6.84
C GLY A 381 -14.78 19.43 -6.43
N ALA A 382 -15.29 20.19 -5.45
CA ALA A 382 -14.63 21.39 -4.94
C ALA A 382 -13.24 21.16 -4.31
N LYS A 383 -12.91 19.92 -3.94
CA LYS A 383 -11.60 19.54 -3.37
C LYS A 383 -10.59 19.12 -4.43
N MET A 384 -11.01 18.85 -5.67
CA MET A 384 -10.15 18.25 -6.71
C MET A 384 -8.91 19.09 -7.00
N LYS A 385 -9.06 20.41 -7.10
CA LYS A 385 -7.94 21.32 -7.34
C LYS A 385 -6.79 21.16 -6.35
N ASN A 386 -7.10 20.75 -5.12
CA ASN A 386 -6.09 20.54 -4.10
C ASN A 386 -5.65 19.08 -4.03
N MET A 387 -6.58 18.12 -4.20
CA MET A 387 -6.33 16.70 -3.91
C MET A 387 -5.70 15.93 -5.06
N VAL A 388 -5.84 16.36 -6.32
CA VAL A 388 -5.39 15.58 -7.49
C VAL A 388 -4.07 16.18 -8.02
N PRO A 389 -2.92 15.55 -7.74
CA PRO A 389 -1.63 16.02 -8.23
C PRO A 389 -1.47 15.74 -9.73
N GLU A 390 -0.53 16.44 -10.36
CA GLU A 390 -0.31 16.40 -11.81
C GLU A 390 -0.03 14.98 -12.35
N HIS A 391 0.71 14.14 -11.61
CA HIS A 391 1.01 12.79 -12.08
C HIS A 391 -0.24 11.93 -12.27
N VAL A 392 -1.29 12.14 -11.47
CA VAL A 392 -2.57 11.44 -11.64
C VAL A 392 -3.27 11.91 -12.91
N TRP A 393 -3.25 13.22 -13.19
CA TRP A 393 -3.81 13.77 -14.43
C TRP A 393 -3.09 13.25 -15.67
N ARG A 394 -1.75 13.20 -15.65
CA ARG A 394 -0.96 12.67 -16.77
C ARG A 394 -1.33 11.21 -17.10
N VAL A 395 -1.47 10.38 -16.07
CA VAL A 395 -1.87 8.98 -16.23
C VAL A 395 -3.30 8.86 -16.77
N ALA A 396 -4.23 9.66 -16.25
CA ALA A 396 -5.64 9.59 -16.63
C ALA A 396 -5.94 10.20 -18.02
N ALA A 397 -5.09 11.13 -18.50
CA ALA A 397 -5.29 11.87 -19.75
C ALA A 397 -5.43 10.96 -20.99
N ARG A 398 -4.71 9.82 -21.03
CA ARG A 398 -4.82 8.80 -22.11
C ARG A 398 -6.26 8.30 -22.31
N TYR A 399 -7.10 8.40 -21.29
CA TYR A 399 -8.49 7.95 -21.29
C TYR A 399 -9.50 9.11 -21.39
N GLY A 400 -9.04 10.31 -21.78
CA GLY A 400 -9.91 11.49 -21.95
C GLY A 400 -10.29 12.17 -20.64
N LEU A 401 -9.66 11.80 -19.52
CA LEU A 401 -9.86 12.44 -18.23
C LEU A 401 -8.78 13.51 -18.01
N THR A 402 -9.10 14.75 -18.39
CA THR A 402 -8.29 15.94 -18.13
C THR A 402 -8.97 16.85 -17.12
N PRO A 403 -8.24 17.74 -16.40
CA PRO A 403 -8.85 18.73 -15.51
C PRO A 403 -9.91 19.56 -16.22
N LYS A 404 -11.03 19.83 -15.54
CA LYS A 404 -12.02 20.83 -15.93
C LYS A 404 -11.77 22.16 -15.20
N GLU A 405 -12.50 23.20 -15.58
CA GLU A 405 -12.46 24.50 -14.89
C GLU A 405 -12.66 24.32 -13.38
N GLY A 406 -11.74 24.84 -12.58
CA GLY A 406 -11.74 24.73 -11.12
C GLY A 406 -11.27 23.38 -10.53
N GLU A 407 -10.82 22.42 -11.36
CA GLU A 407 -10.30 21.13 -10.89
C GLU A 407 -8.77 21.06 -10.77
N GLN A 408 -8.06 22.11 -11.17
CA GLN A 408 -6.60 22.25 -11.01
C GLN A 408 -6.30 23.60 -10.35
N ARG A 409 -5.21 23.67 -9.57
CA ARG A 409 -4.68 24.96 -9.10
C ARG A 409 -4.11 25.73 -10.28
N ASP A 410 -4.31 27.04 -10.27
CA ASP A 410 -3.57 27.92 -11.13
C ASP A 410 -2.08 27.78 -10.76
N MET A 411 -1.26 27.48 -11.77
CA MET A 411 0.19 27.42 -11.63
C MET A 411 0.69 28.85 -11.77
N ASP A 412 0.79 29.58 -10.66
CA ASP A 412 1.43 30.90 -10.62
C ASP A 412 2.96 30.80 -10.74
#